data_AF-A0A8G1RHR8-F1
#
_entry.id   AF-A0A8G1RHR8-F1
#
_cell.length_a   1.000
_cell.length_b   1.000
_cell.length_c   1.000
_cell.angle_alpha   90.00
_cell.angle_beta   90.00
_cell.angle_gamma   90.00
#
_symmetry.space_group_name_H-M   'P 1'
#
loop_
_entity.id
_entity.type
_entity.pdbx_description
1 polymer ?
#
loop_
_entity_poly.entity_id
_entity_poly.type
_entity_poly.pdbx_seq_one_letter_code
_entity_poly.pdbx_strand_id
1 'polypeptide(L)'
;MGFFSRLLTLFGLVLLAHAGYSAHEHTLLTSSTSSSRLNPLHSTTTTTTTTTHLPPDIIIEALVSLIVVSVGLVLGTEKLKPISWSEWAGQIEREGKGRHPYRRLEERYGFWDVRAKRKEFADWIRGTDLGEVVEEVEKK
;
A
#
# COMPACT_ATOMS: atom_id res chain seq x y z
N MET A 1 -1.85 -5.13 2.27
CA MET A 1 -0.54 -4.46 2.32
C MET A 1 0.35 -5.24 3.29
N GLY A 2 1.27 -6.05 2.77
CA GLY A 2 2.25 -6.72 3.64
C GLY A 2 3.17 -5.69 4.29
N PHE A 3 3.58 -5.91 5.53
CA PHE A 3 4.58 -5.06 6.19
C PHE A 3 5.87 -4.98 5.36
N PHE A 4 6.28 -6.11 4.79
CA PHE A 4 7.46 -6.22 3.93
C PHE A 4 7.41 -5.37 2.66
N SER A 5 6.26 -5.29 1.98
CA SER A 5 6.14 -4.48 0.76
C SER A 5 6.31 -2.99 1.07
N ARG A 6 5.72 -2.53 2.18
CA ARG A 6 5.87 -1.14 2.64
C ARG A 6 7.32 -0.82 2.99
N LEU A 7 7.99 -1.70 3.73
CA LEU A 7 9.39 -1.52 4.11
C LEU A 7 10.29 -1.47 2.86
N LEU A 8 10.05 -2.36 1.89
CA LEU A 8 10.81 -2.41 0.64
C LEU A 8 10.59 -1.16 -0.21
N THR A 9 9.35 -0.67 -0.34
CA THR A 9 9.06 0.59 -1.03
C THR A 9 9.72 1.78 -0.34
N LEU A 10 9.64 1.88 1.00
CA LEU A 10 10.28 2.96 1.75
C LEU A 10 11.81 2.95 1.55
N PHE A 11 12.43 1.77 1.66
CA PHE A 11 13.86 1.62 1.42
C PHE A 11 14.25 2.04 0.00
N GLY A 12 13.51 1.59 -1.02
CA GLY A 12 13.72 2.00 -2.40
C GLY A 12 13.58 3.51 -2.61
N LEU A 13 12.61 4.16 -1.96
CA LEU A 13 12.43 5.61 -2.05
C LEU A 13 13.59 6.39 -1.41
N VAL A 14 14.12 5.89 -0.28
CA VAL A 14 15.32 6.48 0.36
C VAL A 14 16.53 6.37 -0.58
N LEU A 15 16.76 5.20 -1.20
CA LEU A 15 17.83 5.03 -2.18
C LEU A 15 17.66 5.95 -3.39
N LEU A 16 16.44 6.08 -3.91
CA LEU A 16 16.15 6.94 -5.07
C LEU A 16 16.39 8.42 -4.73
N ALA A 17 15.99 8.86 -3.53
CA ALA A 17 16.27 10.22 -3.06
C ALA A 17 17.77 10.46 -2.89
N HIS A 18 18.51 9.45 -2.41
CA HIS A 18 19.97 9.52 -2.29
C HIS A 18 20.65 9.65 -3.65
N ALA A 19 20.32 8.80 -4.63
CA ALA A 19 20.86 8.88 -5.98
C ALA A 19 20.52 10.22 -6.66
N GLY A 20 19.30 10.73 -6.45
CA GLY A 20 18.88 12.05 -6.93
C GLY A 20 19.67 13.20 -6.30
N TYR A 21 19.98 13.11 -5.00
CA TYR A 21 20.82 14.08 -4.32
C TYR A 21 22.28 14.03 -4.82
N SER A 22 22.85 12.82 -5.00
CA SER A 22 24.18 12.63 -5.58
C SER A 22 24.28 13.22 -6.99
N ALA A 23 23.25 13.02 -7.83
CA ALA A 23 23.17 13.62 -9.16
C ALA A 23 23.13 15.15 -9.10
N HIS A 24 22.38 15.72 -8.15
CA HIS A 24 22.29 17.16 -7.94
C HIS A 24 23.64 17.75 -7.52
N GLU A 25 24.32 17.18 -6.53
CA GLU A 25 25.65 17.64 -6.11
C GLU A 25 26.69 17.52 -7.23
N HIS A 26 26.70 16.40 -7.95
CA HIS A 26 27.60 16.20 -9.08
C HIS A 26 27.39 17.26 -10.17
N THR A 27 26.13 17.60 -10.46
CA THR A 27 25.79 18.60 -11.46
C THR A 27 26.20 19.99 -10.99
N LEU A 28 25.93 20.35 -9.73
CA LEU A 28 26.28 21.66 -9.16
C LEU A 28 27.80 21.90 -9.17
N LEU A 29 28.59 20.91 -8.76
CA LEU A 29 30.05 20.99 -8.76
C LEU A 29 30.62 21.01 -10.19
N THR A 30 30.09 20.19 -11.09
CA THR A 30 30.51 20.15 -12.50
C THR A 30 30.21 21.46 -13.21
N SER A 31 29.01 22.03 -13.00
CA SER A 31 28.64 23.35 -13.53
C SER A 31 29.53 24.46 -12.98
N SER A 32 29.77 24.49 -11.67
CA SER A 32 30.62 25.51 -11.04
C SER A 32 32.08 25.44 -11.51
N THR A 33 32.62 24.23 -11.63
CA THR A 33 33.99 24.01 -12.12
C THR A 33 34.10 24.37 -13.60
N SER A 34 33.12 23.99 -14.42
CA SER A 34 33.08 24.35 -15.84
C SER A 34 33.00 25.87 -16.02
N SER A 35 32.21 26.57 -15.19
CA SER A 35 32.13 28.03 -15.13
C SER A 35 33.44 28.71 -14.69
N SER A 36 34.26 28.05 -13.86
CA SER A 36 35.59 28.56 -13.47
C SER A 36 36.69 28.31 -14.51
N ARG A 37 36.51 27.33 -15.41
CA ARG A 37 37.48 26.96 -16.45
C ARG A 37 37.38 27.78 -17.74
N LEU A 38 36.45 28.75 -17.84
CA LEU A 38 36.37 29.68 -18.97
C LEU A 38 37.43 30.79 -18.92
N ASN A 39 38.67 30.48 -18.54
CA ASN A 39 39.81 31.37 -18.82
C ASN A 39 40.48 30.85 -20.11
N PRO A 40 40.21 31.43 -21.30
CA PRO A 40 40.69 30.89 -22.55
C PRO A 40 42.10 31.40 -22.79
N LEU A 41 43.11 30.63 -22.37
CA LEU A 41 44.47 30.88 -22.86
C LEU A 41 45.16 29.57 -23.21
N HIS A 42 45.28 29.34 -24.53
CA HIS A 42 46.14 28.35 -25.19
C HIS A 42 45.68 26.89 -24.97
N SER A 43 45.58 25.98 -25.95
CA SER A 43 46.29 25.80 -27.20
C SER A 43 45.60 24.68 -28.00
N THR A 44 45.57 24.83 -29.33
CA THR A 44 45.61 23.76 -30.34
C THR A 44 44.52 22.66 -30.32
N THR A 45 43.54 22.86 -31.20
CA THR A 45 42.90 21.85 -32.06
C THR A 45 42.87 20.41 -31.55
N THR A 46 41.93 20.10 -30.66
CA THR A 46 41.29 18.78 -30.60
C THR A 46 39.87 19.00 -30.10
N THR A 47 38.88 18.86 -30.98
CA THR A 47 37.44 18.88 -30.68
C THR A 47 37.09 17.69 -29.80
N THR A 48 37.47 17.75 -28.53
CA THR A 48 36.96 16.89 -27.48
C THR A 48 35.63 17.48 -27.04
N THR A 49 34.54 16.94 -27.59
CA THR A 49 33.19 17.18 -27.10
C THR A 49 33.14 16.73 -25.64
N THR A 50 33.28 17.66 -24.69
CA THR A 50 33.13 17.39 -23.27
C THR A 50 31.65 17.20 -22.97
N THR A 51 31.13 16.00 -23.24
CA THR A 51 29.79 15.61 -22.83
C THR A 51 29.78 15.38 -21.33
N THR A 52 29.06 16.23 -20.60
CA THR A 52 28.86 16.08 -19.15
C THR A 52 27.88 14.94 -18.88
N HIS A 53 28.38 13.71 -18.88
CA HIS A 53 27.61 12.54 -18.49
C HIS A 53 27.67 12.33 -16.98
N LEU A 54 26.58 11.86 -16.38
CA LEU A 54 26.58 11.46 -14.97
C LEU A 54 27.51 10.24 -14.78
N PRO A 55 28.22 10.15 -13.64
CA PRO A 55 28.98 8.97 -13.28
C PRO A 55 28.12 7.69 -13.36
N PRO A 56 28.66 6.59 -13.90
CA PRO A 56 27.94 5.32 -13.99
C PRO A 56 27.40 4.82 -12.65
N ASP A 57 28.09 5.08 -11.55
CA ASP A 57 27.68 4.65 -10.21
C ASP A 57 26.32 5.24 -9.82
N ILE A 58 26.11 6.55 -10.07
CA ILE A 58 24.83 7.24 -9.82
C ILE A 58 23.71 6.67 -10.72
N ILE A 59 24.04 6.34 -11.97
CA ILE A 59 23.07 5.75 -12.92
C ILE A 59 22.64 4.36 -12.42
N ILE A 60 23.60 3.52 -12.01
CA ILE A 60 23.32 2.18 -11.51
C ILE A 60 22.50 2.25 -10.22
N GLU A 61 22.84 3.13 -9.28
CA GLU A 61 22.06 3.35 -8.05
C GLU A 61 20.62 3.79 -8.34
N ALA A 62 20.43 4.70 -9.30
CA ALA A 62 19.10 5.14 -9.72
C ALA A 62 18.28 4.01 -10.39
N LEU A 63 18.91 3.18 -11.22
CA LEU A 63 18.24 2.04 -11.85
C LEU A 63 17.87 0.95 -10.83
N VAL A 64 18.78 0.63 -9.91
CA VAL A 64 18.54 -0.34 -8.85
C VAL A 64 17.44 0.14 -7.91
N SER A 65 17.48 1.41 -7.49
CA SER A 65 16.42 1.99 -6.65
C SER A 65 15.06 2.00 -7.35
N LEU A 66 14.99 2.33 -8.64
CA LEU A 66 13.76 2.23 -9.43
C LEU A 66 13.20 0.80 -9.46
N ILE A 67 14.05 -0.20 -9.67
CA ILE A 67 13.65 -1.62 -9.64
C ILE A 67 13.11 -1.97 -8.26
N VAL A 68 13.81 -1.62 -7.18
CA VAL A 68 13.37 -1.90 -5.80
C VAL A 68 12.03 -1.24 -5.49
N VAL A 69 11.83 0.03 -5.86
CA VAL A 69 10.56 0.75 -5.68
C VAL A 69 9.43 0.07 -6.45
N SER A 70 9.66 -0.25 -7.73
CA SER A 70 8.64 -0.90 -8.56
C SER A 70 8.23 -2.27 -8.01
N VAL A 71 9.19 -3.09 -7.58
CA VAL A 71 8.93 -4.37 -6.92
C VAL A 71 8.14 -4.17 -5.62
N GLY A 72 8.54 -3.22 -4.77
CA GLY A 72 7.82 -2.91 -3.54
C GLY A 72 6.37 -2.51 -3.78
N LEU A 73 6.13 -1.65 -4.79
CA LEU A 73 4.78 -1.23 -5.18
C LEU A 73 3.94 -2.40 -5.70
N VAL A 74 4.49 -3.21 -6.61
CA VAL A 74 3.80 -4.38 -7.19
C VAL A 74 3.42 -5.38 -6.09
N LEU A 75 4.34 -5.73 -5.20
CA LEU A 75 4.08 -6.62 -4.07
C LEU A 75 3.11 -6.02 -3.03
N GLY A 76 2.99 -4.69 -3.01
CA GLY A 76 2.05 -3.98 -2.15
C GLY A 76 0.60 -4.06 -2.62
N THR A 77 0.36 -4.30 -3.91
CA THR A 77 -1.00 -4.31 -4.47
C THR A 77 -1.88 -5.39 -3.82
N GLU A 78 -3.17 -5.10 -3.69
CA GLU A 78 -4.14 -6.12 -3.30
C GLU A 78 -4.31 -7.13 -4.43
N LYS A 79 -4.60 -8.39 -4.08
CA LYS A 79 -4.89 -9.41 -5.06
C LYS A 79 -6.09 -8.95 -5.90
N LEU A 80 -6.00 -9.16 -7.21
CA LEU A 80 -7.08 -8.88 -8.14
C LEU A 80 -8.35 -9.60 -7.68
N LYS A 81 -9.45 -8.86 -7.63
CA LYS A 81 -10.77 -9.45 -7.36
C LYS A 81 -11.21 -10.25 -8.59
N PRO A 82 -11.90 -11.40 -8.41
CA PRO A 82 -12.43 -12.16 -9.53
C PRO A 82 -13.42 -11.31 -10.33
N ILE A 83 -13.36 -11.45 -11.66
CA ILE A 83 -14.24 -10.73 -12.59
C ILE A 83 -15.64 -11.36 -12.67
N SER A 84 -15.73 -12.67 -12.38
CA SER A 84 -17.00 -13.39 -12.35
C SER A 84 -17.75 -13.10 -11.06
N TRP A 85 -18.99 -12.64 -11.21
CA TRP A 85 -19.85 -12.32 -10.07
C TRP A 85 -20.18 -13.55 -9.23
N SER A 86 -20.32 -14.74 -9.83
CA SER A 86 -20.62 -15.98 -9.10
C SER A 86 -19.44 -16.45 -8.25
N GLU A 87 -18.21 -16.33 -8.77
CA GLU A 87 -16.99 -16.67 -8.03
C GLU A 87 -16.74 -15.67 -6.90
N TRP A 88 -16.95 -14.38 -7.17
CA TRP A 88 -16.86 -13.34 -6.16
C TRP A 88 -17.90 -13.53 -5.05
N ALA A 89 -19.17 -13.77 -5.41
CA ALA A 89 -20.25 -14.04 -4.46
C ALA A 89 -19.97 -15.30 -3.64
N GLY A 90 -19.45 -16.36 -4.26
CA GLY A 90 -19.05 -17.58 -3.56
C GLY A 90 -17.88 -17.38 -2.59
N GLN A 91 -16.90 -16.53 -2.93
CA GLN A 91 -15.83 -16.13 -2.01
C GLN A 91 -16.38 -15.32 -0.82
N ILE A 92 -17.28 -14.36 -1.08
CA ILE A 92 -17.91 -13.56 -0.04
C ILE A 92 -18.72 -14.42 0.94
N GLU A 93 -19.45 -15.43 0.45
CA GLU A 93 -20.21 -16.35 1.29
C GLU A 93 -19.28 -17.19 2.19
N ARG A 94 -18.12 -17.61 1.66
CA ARG A 94 -17.10 -18.38 2.40
C ARG A 94 -16.31 -17.55 3.42
N GLU A 95 -15.96 -16.30 3.10
CA GLU A 95 -15.19 -15.41 3.98
C GLU A 95 -16.01 -14.85 5.15
N GLY A 96 -17.33 -15.04 5.12
CA GLY A 96 -18.23 -14.62 6.18
C GLY A 96 -18.60 -13.14 6.09
N LYS A 97 -19.84 -12.83 6.48
CA LYS A 97 -20.61 -11.59 6.28
C LYS A 97 -19.94 -10.25 6.67
N GLY A 98 -18.73 -10.25 7.23
CA GLY A 98 -18.05 -9.06 7.75
C GLY A 98 -17.53 -8.09 6.69
N ARG A 99 -17.09 -8.56 5.51
CA ARG A 99 -16.48 -7.72 4.46
C ARG A 99 -17.33 -7.56 3.20
N HIS A 100 -18.65 -7.76 3.30
CA HIS A 100 -19.53 -7.64 2.15
C HIS A 100 -19.87 -6.16 1.82
N PRO A 101 -19.53 -5.62 0.63
CA PRO A 101 -19.86 -4.23 0.26
C PRO A 101 -21.37 -3.95 0.21
N TYR A 102 -22.18 -4.95 -0.14
CA TYR A 102 -23.63 -4.82 -0.25
C TYR A 102 -24.36 -5.34 0.98
N ARG A 103 -23.68 -5.52 2.11
CA ARG A 103 -24.29 -6.05 3.34
C ARG A 103 -25.53 -5.27 3.74
N ARG A 104 -25.50 -3.93 3.64
CA ARG A 104 -26.67 -3.08 3.91
C ARG A 104 -27.84 -3.35 2.98
N LEU A 105 -27.57 -3.69 1.73
CA LEU A 105 -28.59 -3.95 0.72
C LEU A 105 -29.22 -5.33 0.91
N GLU A 106 -28.42 -6.32 1.34
CA GLU A 106 -28.89 -7.67 1.67
C GLU A 106 -29.66 -7.70 3.00
N GLU A 107 -29.13 -7.04 4.04
CA GLU A 107 -29.74 -6.98 5.37
C GLU A 107 -31.01 -6.11 5.40
N ARG A 108 -31.22 -5.29 4.35
CA ARG A 108 -32.45 -4.50 4.13
C ARG A 108 -32.95 -3.84 5.41
N TYR A 109 -32.07 -3.11 6.10
CA TYR A 109 -32.39 -2.49 7.39
C TYR A 109 -33.67 -1.64 7.38
N GLY A 110 -34.01 -1.02 6.24
CA GLY A 110 -35.26 -0.24 6.09
C GLY A 110 -36.55 -1.07 6.09
N PHE A 111 -36.47 -2.38 5.88
CA PHE A 111 -37.61 -3.32 5.87
C PHE A 111 -37.62 -4.22 7.10
N TRP A 112 -36.83 -3.89 8.11
CA TRP A 112 -36.72 -4.68 9.33
C TRP A 112 -37.98 -4.55 10.17
N ASP A 113 -38.62 -5.68 10.50
CA ASP A 113 -39.75 -5.68 11.43
C ASP A 113 -39.25 -5.45 12.86
N VAL A 114 -39.33 -4.19 13.27
CA VAL A 114 -38.95 -3.75 14.61
C VAL A 114 -39.80 -4.43 15.69
N ARG A 115 -41.07 -4.76 15.43
CA ARG A 115 -41.95 -5.37 16.43
C ARG A 115 -41.61 -6.83 16.66
N ALA A 116 -41.42 -7.60 15.59
CA ALA A 116 -40.98 -8.99 15.68
C ALA A 116 -39.64 -9.09 16.43
N LYS A 117 -38.71 -8.18 16.15
CA LYS A 117 -37.35 -8.21 16.72
C LYS A 117 -37.31 -7.77 18.18
N ARG A 118 -38.18 -6.85 18.58
CA ARG A 118 -38.41 -6.54 19.99
C ARG A 118 -38.99 -7.72 20.75
N LYS A 119 -39.90 -8.48 20.13
CA LYS A 119 -40.47 -9.69 20.74
C LYS A 119 -39.41 -10.78 20.90
N GLU A 120 -38.65 -11.10 19.84
CA GLU A 120 -37.53 -12.05 19.91
C GLU A 120 -36.55 -11.69 21.04
N PHE A 121 -36.19 -10.41 21.16
CA PHE A 121 -35.31 -9.94 22.22
C PHE A 121 -35.93 -10.12 23.62
N ALA A 122 -37.22 -9.79 23.78
CA ALA A 122 -37.92 -9.97 25.06
C ALA A 122 -38.03 -11.45 25.46
N ASP A 123 -38.32 -12.34 24.50
CA ASP A 123 -38.39 -13.78 24.71
C ASP A 123 -37.00 -14.35 25.03
N TRP A 124 -35.93 -13.83 24.39
CA TRP A 124 -34.55 -14.20 24.71
C TRP A 124 -34.12 -13.80 26.12
N ILE A 125 -34.43 -12.57 26.56
CA ILE A 125 -34.16 -12.14 27.93
C ILE A 125 -34.88 -13.05 28.92
N ARG A 126 -36.16 -13.33 28.68
CA ARG A 126 -36.95 -14.23 29.54
C ARG A 126 -36.39 -15.65 29.58
N GLY A 127 -35.93 -16.16 28.44
CA GLY A 127 -35.30 -17.49 28.37
C GLY A 127 -33.95 -17.54 29.10
N THR A 128 -33.20 -16.44 29.11
CA THR A 128 -31.94 -16.31 29.86
C THR A 128 -32.19 -16.29 31.36
N ASP A 129 -33.18 -15.49 31.79
CA ASP A 129 -33.62 -15.37 33.18
C ASP A 129 -34.14 -16.72 33.71
N LEU A 130 -34.93 -17.45 32.91
CA LEU A 130 -35.39 -18.80 33.24
C LEU A 130 -34.26 -19.83 33.31
N GLY A 131 -33.24 -19.73 32.45
CA GLY A 131 -32.07 -20.59 32.48
C GLY A 131 -31.21 -20.39 33.73
N GLU A 132 -31.08 -19.14 34.17
CA GLU A 132 -30.33 -18.76 35.38
C GLU A 132 -31.05 -19.24 36.66
N VAL A 133 -32.38 -19.13 36.71
CA VAL A 133 -33.20 -19.61 37.83
C VAL A 133 -33.21 -21.13 37.94
N VAL A 134 -33.25 -21.87 36.81
CA VAL A 134 -33.20 -23.34 36.83
C VAL A 134 -31.82 -23.85 37.30
N GLU A 135 -30.73 -23.22 36.87
CA GLU A 135 -29.39 -23.54 37.37
C GLU A 135 -29.24 -23.29 38.88
N GLU A 136 -29.92 -22.27 39.43
CA GLU A 136 -29.86 -21.97 40.86
C GLU A 136 -30.65 -22.97 41.73
N VAL A 137 -31.75 -23.51 41.20
CA VAL A 137 -32.57 -24.54 41.87
C VAL A 137 -31.91 -25.91 41.83
N GLU A 138 -31.19 -26.26 40.77
CA GLU A 138 -30.51 -27.56 40.64
C GLU A 138 -29.23 -27.66 41.49
N LYS A 139 -28.62 -26.53 41.86
CA LYS A 139 -27.41 -26.46 42.70
C LYS A 139 -27.68 -26.45 44.21
N LYS A 140 -28.95 -26.50 44.63
CA LYS A 140 -29.38 -26.38 46.02
C LYS A 140 -29.96 -27.68 46.56
#